data_AF-A0A8T4WP82-F1
#
_entry.id   AF-A0A8T4WP82-F1
#
_cell.length_a   1.000
_cell.length_b   1.000
_cell.length_c   1.000
_cell.angle_alpha   90.00
_cell.angle_beta   90.00
_cell.angle_gamma   90.00
#
_symmetry.space_group_name_H-M   'P 1'
#
loop_
_entity.id
_entity.type
_entity.pdbx_description
1 polymer ?
#
loop_
_entity_poly.entity_id
_entity_poly.type
_entity_poly.pdbx_seq_one_letter_code
_entity_poly.pdbx_strand_id
1 'polypeptide(L)'
;MPKAMYTIWWHDTLGPMVGRSYPGDTRLTSEEAVTIFMGHGSDMQAEIGYTKIPKGLVISYMEQPNCIAVLLDKDDESSIVERNLQRVVSEIDFNSESWENEIKHAFERLEELIQESTGNELLSKPEVRQLIVDMGRNRVGPIKPKQSLKVLTHYPTAKDYLGSGHEEVERTLQDLEEEGLIVGKTFGRTIECQQCGSSQVELVLRCPDCGSASLHKVYTVFCPKCSNRFHTVVDDEISEVKCQKCKEAIPVGELQILDVEPLCNECGKVTNKPKIGLACAKCGKDFEITDFLGGTAVAYHLSEDIKTRTNEIDNK
;
A
#
# COMPACT_ATOMS: atom_id res chain seq x y z
N MET A 1 22.42 -13.14 -8.48
CA MET A 1 21.22 -13.74 -7.85
C MET A 1 21.44 -13.83 -6.36
N PRO A 2 20.39 -13.77 -5.53
CA PRO A 2 20.51 -13.82 -4.08
C PRO A 2 21.36 -15.01 -3.62
N LYS A 3 22.23 -14.79 -2.63
CA LYS A 3 23.12 -15.84 -2.11
C LYS A 3 22.42 -16.79 -1.16
N ALA A 4 21.57 -16.25 -0.32
CA ALA A 4 20.86 -17.00 0.69
C ALA A 4 19.66 -16.21 1.23
N MET A 5 18.69 -16.93 1.75
CA MET A 5 17.60 -16.43 2.56
C MET A 5 17.70 -17.04 3.96
N TYR A 6 17.27 -16.29 4.96
CA TYR A 6 17.30 -16.64 6.38
C TYR A 6 15.95 -16.33 7.01
N THR A 7 15.49 -17.22 7.90
CA THR A 7 14.45 -16.88 8.86
C THR A 7 15.10 -16.50 10.18
N ILE A 8 14.59 -15.43 10.80
CA ILE A 8 15.02 -14.96 12.10
C ILE A 8 13.74 -14.64 12.89
N TRP A 9 13.68 -14.98 14.18
CA TRP A 9 12.55 -14.59 15.02
C TRP A 9 13.03 -13.92 16.30
N TRP A 10 12.24 -12.99 16.82
CA TRP A 10 12.51 -12.33 18.07
C TRP A 10 11.93 -13.12 19.26
N HIS A 11 12.76 -13.36 20.27
CA HIS A 11 12.33 -13.93 21.55
C HIS A 11 12.51 -12.89 22.66
N ASP A 12 11.45 -12.57 23.40
CA ASP A 12 11.43 -11.46 24.37
C ASP A 12 12.56 -11.52 25.42
N THR A 13 12.99 -12.72 25.80
CA THR A 13 14.06 -12.90 26.80
C THR A 13 15.43 -13.21 26.22
N LEU A 14 15.52 -13.72 24.99
CA LEU A 14 16.77 -14.21 24.39
C LEU A 14 17.26 -13.32 23.25
N GLY A 15 16.43 -12.37 22.80
CA GLY A 15 16.68 -11.56 21.62
C GLY A 15 16.46 -12.34 20.32
N PRO A 16 17.13 -11.96 19.22
CA PRO A 16 16.91 -12.56 17.93
C PRO A 16 17.54 -13.94 17.83
N MET A 17 16.76 -14.89 17.35
CA MET A 17 17.14 -16.28 17.15
C MET A 17 17.23 -16.55 15.65
N VAL A 18 18.37 -17.08 15.21
CA VAL A 18 18.56 -17.50 13.82
C VAL A 18 17.83 -18.81 13.61
N GLY A 19 16.91 -18.81 12.66
CA GLY A 19 16.11 -19.95 12.28
C GLY A 19 16.75 -20.82 11.23
N ARG A 20 16.02 -21.01 10.13
CA ARG A 20 16.45 -21.80 8.98
C ARG A 20 17.09 -20.89 7.93
N SER A 21 17.87 -21.50 7.06
CA SER A 21 18.51 -20.82 5.95
C SER A 21 18.40 -21.67 4.70
N TYR A 22 18.39 -21.01 3.55
CA TYR A 22 18.50 -21.67 2.27
C TYR A 22 19.37 -20.82 1.34
N PRO A 23 20.38 -21.40 0.66
CA PRO A 23 20.87 -22.77 0.82
C PRO A 23 21.42 -23.04 2.25
N GLY A 24 21.21 -24.27 2.74
CA GLY A 24 21.38 -24.63 4.17
C GLY A 24 22.83 -24.69 4.70
N ASP A 25 23.81 -24.48 3.83
CA ASP A 25 25.24 -24.38 4.16
C ASP A 25 25.62 -22.98 4.67
N THR A 26 24.76 -21.98 4.47
CA THR A 26 24.96 -20.63 4.98
C THR A 26 24.28 -20.45 6.35
N ARG A 27 24.94 -19.76 7.29
CA ARG A 27 24.38 -19.50 8.64
C ARG A 27 24.65 -18.07 9.06
N LEU A 28 23.70 -17.42 9.71
CA LEU A 28 23.94 -16.15 10.40
C LEU A 28 24.46 -16.41 11.81
N THR A 29 25.34 -15.53 12.27
CA THR A 29 25.69 -15.41 13.70
C THR A 29 24.59 -14.63 14.45
N SER A 30 24.53 -14.77 15.77
CA SER A 30 23.60 -13.97 16.58
C SER A 30 23.86 -12.47 16.46
N GLU A 31 25.11 -12.04 16.31
CA GLU A 31 25.45 -10.62 16.10
C GLU A 31 24.94 -10.10 14.75
N GLU A 32 25.09 -10.89 13.69
CA GLU A 32 24.53 -10.55 12.37
C GLU A 32 23.00 -10.47 12.43
N ALA A 33 22.34 -11.39 13.15
CA ALA A 33 20.89 -11.39 13.34
C ALA A 33 20.40 -10.14 14.08
N VAL A 34 21.08 -9.73 15.17
CA VAL A 34 20.80 -8.46 15.87
C VAL A 34 20.94 -7.28 14.91
N THR A 35 22.02 -7.26 14.12
CA THR A 35 22.27 -6.16 13.19
C THR A 35 21.15 -6.04 12.16
N ILE A 36 20.66 -7.17 11.63
CA ILE A 36 19.54 -7.22 10.68
C ILE A 36 18.27 -6.65 11.31
N PHE A 37 17.93 -7.07 12.53
CA PHE A 37 16.76 -6.54 13.25
C PHE A 37 16.87 -5.02 13.48
N MET A 38 18.05 -4.53 13.84
CA MET A 38 18.29 -3.08 14.00
C MET A 38 18.14 -2.30 12.69
N GLY A 39 18.27 -2.95 11.54
CA GLY A 39 17.98 -2.38 10.23
C GLY A 39 16.52 -1.95 10.03
N HIS A 40 15.60 -2.42 10.89
CA HIS A 40 14.19 -2.04 10.89
C HIS A 40 13.85 -0.87 11.83
N GLY A 41 14.87 -0.17 12.32
CA GLY A 41 14.75 0.94 13.26
C GLY A 41 14.71 0.49 14.73
N SER A 42 14.86 1.47 15.64
CA SER A 42 14.97 1.20 17.08
C SER A 42 13.75 0.50 17.69
N ASP A 43 12.57 0.70 17.09
CA ASP A 43 11.31 0.07 17.50
C ASP A 43 10.87 -1.08 16.57
N MET A 44 11.72 -1.47 15.60
CA MET A 44 11.46 -2.54 14.62
C MET A 44 10.14 -2.36 13.84
N GLN A 45 9.78 -1.10 13.57
CA GLN A 45 8.52 -0.74 12.90
C GLN A 45 8.65 -0.62 11.37
N ALA A 46 9.86 -0.49 10.84
CA ALA A 46 10.04 -0.49 9.40
C ALA A 46 9.83 -1.90 8.85
N GLU A 47 8.98 -2.01 7.84
CA GLU A 47 8.66 -3.29 7.19
C GLU A 47 9.87 -3.84 6.43
N ILE A 48 10.62 -2.96 5.75
CA ILE A 48 11.86 -3.29 5.04
C ILE A 48 13.07 -2.75 5.78
N GLY A 49 14.13 -3.55 5.86
CA GLY A 49 15.42 -3.22 6.46
C GLY A 49 16.58 -3.43 5.49
N TYR A 50 17.56 -2.54 5.55
CA TYR A 50 18.78 -2.58 4.74
C TYR A 50 19.99 -2.66 5.65
N THR A 51 20.69 -3.80 5.64
CA THR A 51 21.77 -4.05 6.59
C THR A 51 23.02 -4.56 5.89
N LYS A 52 24.16 -3.93 6.15
CA LYS A 52 25.46 -4.44 5.71
C LYS A 52 26.10 -5.27 6.81
N ILE A 53 26.22 -6.58 6.57
CA ILE A 53 26.95 -7.52 7.43
C ILE A 53 28.30 -7.88 6.78
N PRO A 54 29.23 -8.54 7.49
CA PRO A 54 30.52 -8.92 6.91
C PRO A 54 30.41 -9.76 5.62
N LYS A 55 29.33 -10.54 5.49
CA LYS A 55 29.07 -11.40 4.33
C LYS A 55 28.51 -10.66 3.11
N GLY A 56 27.94 -9.48 3.27
CA GLY A 56 27.30 -8.74 2.18
C GLY A 56 26.18 -7.80 2.62
N LEU A 57 25.47 -7.26 1.65
CA LEU A 57 24.25 -6.50 1.86
C LEU A 57 23.10 -7.49 2.09
N VAL A 58 22.27 -7.21 3.09
CA VAL A 58 21.07 -7.96 3.43
C VAL A 58 19.88 -7.03 3.29
N ILE A 59 18.87 -7.48 2.57
CA ILE A 59 17.53 -6.89 2.56
C ILE A 59 16.65 -7.78 3.41
N SER A 60 15.94 -7.20 4.36
CA SER A 60 15.07 -7.95 5.26
C SER A 60 13.65 -7.40 5.27
N TYR A 61 12.69 -8.28 5.47
CA TYR A 61 11.28 -7.98 5.68
C TYR A 61 10.88 -8.38 7.10
N MET A 62 10.18 -7.50 7.81
CA MET A 62 9.73 -7.69 9.18
C MET A 62 8.22 -7.97 9.25
N GLU A 63 7.85 -9.14 9.76
CA GLU A 63 6.48 -9.53 10.12
C GLU A 63 6.50 -9.99 11.58
N GLN A 64 6.45 -9.04 12.53
CA GLN A 64 6.73 -9.31 13.94
C GLN A 64 5.93 -10.52 14.48
N PRO A 65 6.57 -11.48 15.16
CA PRO A 65 7.96 -11.47 15.66
C PRO A 65 9.00 -12.01 14.66
N ASN A 66 8.62 -12.33 13.42
CA ASN A 66 9.46 -12.95 12.41
C ASN A 66 10.12 -11.92 11.49
N CYS A 67 11.26 -12.31 10.92
CA CYS A 67 12.02 -11.53 9.97
C CYS A 67 12.58 -12.49 8.90
N ILE A 68 12.32 -12.17 7.63
CA ILE A 68 12.91 -12.86 6.48
C ILE A 68 14.04 -12.00 5.95
N ALA A 69 15.25 -12.54 5.87
CA ALA A 69 16.43 -11.80 5.46
C ALA A 69 17.09 -12.45 4.25
N VAL A 70 17.34 -11.67 3.20
CA VAL A 70 17.95 -12.11 1.94
C VAL A 70 19.34 -11.48 1.83
N LEU A 71 20.37 -12.32 1.77
CA LEU A 71 21.74 -11.91 1.51
C LEU A 71 21.99 -11.82 0.01
N LEU A 72 22.46 -10.67 -0.43
CA LEU A 72 22.71 -10.36 -1.82
C LEU A 72 24.10 -10.80 -2.29
N ASP A 73 24.21 -11.08 -3.59
CA ASP A 73 25.48 -11.04 -4.28
C ASP A 73 25.96 -9.59 -4.52
N LYS A 74 27.24 -9.41 -4.86
CA LYS A 74 27.84 -8.11 -5.15
C LYS A 74 27.24 -7.43 -6.38
N ASP A 75 26.72 -8.23 -7.30
CA ASP A 75 26.17 -7.78 -8.57
C ASP A 75 24.63 -7.73 -8.55
N ASP A 76 23.99 -8.03 -7.40
CA ASP A 76 22.53 -7.95 -7.28
C ASP A 76 22.07 -6.51 -7.10
N GLU A 77 21.04 -6.14 -7.87
CA GLU A 77 20.33 -4.87 -7.67
C GLU A 77 19.36 -4.99 -6.51
N SER A 78 19.58 -4.16 -5.49
CA SER A 78 18.80 -4.24 -4.25
C SER A 78 17.32 -3.90 -4.43
N SER A 79 16.97 -3.02 -5.38
CA SER A 79 15.58 -2.64 -5.67
C SER A 79 14.75 -3.82 -6.18
N ILE A 80 15.28 -4.58 -7.14
CA ILE A 80 14.62 -5.77 -7.71
C ILE A 80 14.37 -6.81 -6.61
N VAL A 81 15.36 -7.01 -5.72
CA VAL A 81 15.24 -7.99 -4.64
C VAL A 81 14.25 -7.54 -3.58
N GLU A 82 14.25 -6.27 -3.17
CA GLU A 82 13.24 -5.74 -2.22
C GLU A 82 11.82 -5.93 -2.76
N ARG A 83 11.56 -5.48 -3.99
CA ARG A 83 10.22 -5.52 -4.60
C ARG A 83 9.71 -6.96 -4.72
N ASN A 84 10.57 -7.89 -5.15
CA ASN A 84 10.18 -9.28 -5.28
C ASN A 84 10.11 -10.01 -3.92
N LEU A 85 10.90 -9.60 -2.93
CA LEU A 85 10.80 -10.13 -1.57
C LEU A 85 9.42 -9.84 -0.95
N GLN A 86 8.88 -8.64 -1.13
CA GLN A 86 7.54 -8.29 -0.64
C GLN A 86 6.45 -9.21 -1.21
N ARG A 87 6.60 -9.69 -2.46
CA ARG A 87 5.68 -10.66 -3.07
C ARG A 87 5.79 -12.02 -2.40
N VAL A 88 7.01 -12.51 -2.34
CA VAL A 88 7.32 -13.83 -1.80
C VAL A 88 6.86 -13.93 -0.36
N VAL A 89 7.08 -12.89 0.45
CA VAL A 89 6.70 -12.91 1.87
C VAL A 89 5.18 -13.07 2.05
N SER A 90 4.36 -12.50 1.17
CA SER A 90 2.90 -12.69 1.22
C SER A 90 2.44 -14.14 0.94
N GLU A 91 3.32 -14.96 0.38
CA GLU A 91 3.08 -16.37 0.06
C GLU A 91 3.61 -17.32 1.16
N ILE A 92 4.40 -16.81 2.12
CA ILE A 92 5.00 -17.63 3.21
C ILE A 92 3.96 -17.87 4.31
N ASP A 93 3.78 -19.13 4.70
CA ASP A 93 3.04 -19.46 5.93
C ASP A 93 3.95 -19.36 7.17
N PHE A 94 3.89 -18.22 7.85
CA PHE A 94 4.64 -17.97 9.09
C PHE A 94 4.26 -18.88 10.27
N ASN A 95 3.19 -19.67 10.15
CA ASN A 95 2.78 -20.64 11.17
C ASN A 95 3.11 -22.09 10.77
N SER A 96 3.78 -22.30 9.64
CA SER A 96 4.13 -23.63 9.14
C SER A 96 5.08 -24.36 10.09
N GLU A 97 4.82 -25.65 10.32
CA GLU A 97 5.75 -26.53 11.04
C GLU A 97 6.94 -26.95 10.14
N SER A 98 6.85 -26.71 8.82
CA SER A 98 7.82 -27.16 7.82
C SER A 98 8.63 -26.01 7.25
N TRP A 99 9.22 -25.19 8.14
CA TRP A 99 10.00 -24.00 7.76
C TRP A 99 11.14 -24.23 6.76
N GLU A 100 11.68 -25.45 6.67
CA GLU A 100 12.69 -25.81 5.67
C GLU A 100 12.13 -25.82 4.25
N ASN A 101 10.88 -26.25 4.08
CA ASN A 101 10.20 -26.20 2.79
C ASN A 101 9.72 -24.78 2.46
N GLU A 102 9.17 -24.05 3.45
CA GLU A 102 8.73 -22.66 3.27
C GLU A 102 9.87 -21.78 2.76
N ILE A 103 11.02 -21.78 3.45
CA ILE A 103 12.15 -20.93 3.06
C ILE A 103 12.76 -21.34 1.73
N LYS A 104 12.75 -22.64 1.41
CA LYS A 104 13.23 -23.13 0.12
C LYS A 104 12.32 -22.66 -1.00
N HIS A 105 11.01 -22.86 -0.87
CA HIS A 105 10.04 -22.40 -1.87
C HIS A 105 10.07 -20.89 -2.04
N ALA A 106 10.16 -20.14 -0.93
CA ALA A 106 10.31 -18.70 -0.96
C ALA A 106 11.58 -18.26 -1.72
N PHE A 107 12.71 -18.91 -1.47
CA PHE A 107 13.95 -18.61 -2.17
C PHE A 107 13.87 -18.93 -3.67
N GLU A 108 13.40 -20.12 -4.04
CA GLU A 108 13.22 -20.52 -5.45
C GLU A 108 12.26 -19.58 -6.18
N ARG A 109 11.17 -19.17 -5.52
CA ARG A 109 10.21 -18.21 -6.07
C ARG A 109 10.82 -16.83 -6.24
N LEU A 110 11.63 -16.37 -5.29
CA LEU A 110 12.35 -15.10 -5.40
C LEU A 110 13.30 -15.11 -6.59
N GLU A 111 14.05 -16.20 -6.77
CA GLU A 111 14.95 -16.37 -7.92
C GLU A 111 14.21 -16.33 -9.26
N GLU A 112 13.07 -17.03 -9.36
CA GLU A 112 12.20 -17.02 -10.54
C GLU A 112 11.72 -15.60 -10.86
N LEU A 113 11.19 -14.88 -9.86
CA LEU A 113 10.70 -13.51 -10.02
C LEU A 113 11.80 -12.53 -10.46
N ILE A 114 13.01 -12.67 -9.93
CA ILE A 114 14.16 -11.85 -10.35
C ILE A 114 14.50 -12.12 -11.81
N GLN A 115 14.47 -13.38 -12.25
CA GLN A 115 14.73 -13.73 -13.66
C GLN A 115 13.64 -13.20 -14.60
N GLU A 116 12.37 -13.28 -14.19
CA GLU A 116 11.22 -12.72 -14.92
C GLU A 116 11.27 -11.20 -15.07
N SER A 117 12.04 -10.52 -14.20
CA SER A 117 12.19 -9.06 -14.19
C SER A 117 13.28 -8.56 -15.16
N THR A 118 14.04 -9.46 -15.81
CA THR A 118 15.11 -9.06 -16.74
C THR A 118 14.57 -8.50 -18.05
N GLY A 119 15.28 -7.56 -18.69
CA GLY A 119 14.78 -6.83 -19.84
C GLY A 119 14.48 -7.71 -21.06
N ASN A 120 15.25 -8.78 -21.26
CA ASN A 120 14.97 -9.74 -22.33
C ASN A 120 13.70 -10.55 -22.05
N GLU A 121 13.47 -10.94 -20.80
CA GLU A 121 12.30 -11.70 -20.41
C GLU A 121 11.05 -10.81 -20.40
N LEU A 122 11.16 -9.57 -19.93
CA LEU A 122 10.10 -8.57 -20.05
C LEU A 122 9.71 -8.35 -21.52
N LEU A 123 10.67 -8.24 -22.43
CA LEU A 123 10.40 -8.09 -23.87
C LEU A 123 9.91 -9.37 -24.55
N SER A 124 10.04 -10.54 -23.90
CA SER A 124 9.47 -11.79 -24.40
C SER A 124 7.94 -11.78 -24.32
N LYS A 125 7.40 -11.06 -23.33
CA LYS A 125 5.96 -10.87 -23.10
C LYS A 125 5.33 -10.03 -24.23
N PRO A 126 4.35 -10.56 -24.99
CA PRO A 126 3.76 -9.87 -26.14
C PRO A 126 3.20 -8.48 -25.81
N GLU A 127 2.52 -8.34 -24.68
CA GLU A 127 1.91 -7.11 -24.20
C GLU A 127 2.94 -6.01 -23.91
N VAL A 128 4.06 -6.37 -23.28
CA VAL A 128 5.17 -5.46 -22.98
C VAL A 128 5.87 -5.05 -24.28
N ARG A 129 6.20 -6.02 -25.14
CA ARG A 129 6.81 -5.74 -26.44
C ARG A 129 5.96 -4.78 -27.26
N GLN A 130 4.65 -5.00 -27.30
CA GLN A 130 3.72 -4.15 -28.03
C GLN A 130 3.69 -2.72 -27.46
N LEU A 131 3.64 -2.58 -26.13
CA LEU A 131 3.71 -1.27 -25.46
C LEU A 131 4.99 -0.51 -25.84
N ILE A 132 6.15 -1.17 -25.74
CA ILE A 132 7.46 -0.58 -26.05
C ILE A 132 7.55 -0.16 -27.53
N VAL A 133 7.11 -1.02 -28.45
CA VAL A 133 7.08 -0.71 -29.89
C VAL A 133 6.15 0.46 -30.19
N ASP A 134 4.98 0.51 -29.55
CA ASP A 134 4.00 1.59 -29.73
C ASP A 134 4.52 2.92 -29.20
N MET A 135 5.25 2.91 -28.09
CA MET A 135 5.96 4.07 -27.57
C MET A 135 7.06 4.53 -28.54
N GLY A 136 7.85 3.61 -29.11
CA GLY A 136 8.94 3.94 -30.03
C GLY A 136 8.46 4.48 -31.38
N ARG A 137 7.29 4.01 -31.83
CA ARG A 137 6.60 4.53 -33.03
C ARG A 137 5.80 5.80 -32.78
N ASN A 138 5.83 6.35 -31.57
CA ASN A 138 5.01 7.48 -31.13
C ASN A 138 3.49 7.26 -31.33
N ARG A 139 3.03 6.00 -31.35
CA ARG A 139 1.59 5.66 -31.30
C ARG A 139 1.04 5.88 -29.90
N VAL A 140 1.89 5.65 -28.90
CA VAL A 140 1.63 5.91 -27.49
C VAL A 140 2.65 6.93 -26.99
N GLY A 141 2.16 7.98 -26.31
CA GLY A 141 3.02 8.96 -25.67
C GLY A 141 3.63 8.45 -24.36
N PRO A 142 4.21 9.34 -23.53
CA PRO A 142 4.67 8.97 -22.20
C PRO A 142 3.54 8.38 -21.35
N ILE A 143 3.83 7.32 -20.60
CA ILE A 143 2.89 6.65 -19.71
C ILE A 143 2.76 7.51 -18.46
N LYS A 144 1.62 8.19 -18.35
CA LYS A 144 1.35 9.15 -17.29
C LYS A 144 0.51 8.54 -16.17
N PRO A 145 0.82 8.85 -14.91
CA PRO A 145 0.00 8.43 -13.79
C PRO A 145 -1.31 9.22 -13.77
N LYS A 146 -2.38 8.58 -13.29
CA LYS A 146 -3.62 9.21 -12.89
C LYS A 146 -3.90 8.92 -11.43
N GLN A 147 -4.39 9.92 -10.71
CA GLN A 147 -4.73 9.82 -9.30
C GLN A 147 -6.24 9.76 -9.12
N SER A 148 -6.69 8.92 -8.19
CA SER A 148 -8.09 8.88 -7.75
C SER A 148 -8.15 8.72 -6.23
N LEU A 149 -9.28 9.08 -5.63
CA LEU A 149 -9.47 8.96 -4.17
C LEU A 149 -9.50 7.49 -3.68
N LYS A 150 -9.76 6.52 -4.58
CA LYS A 150 -9.83 5.08 -4.26
C LYS A 150 -8.54 4.33 -4.58
N VAL A 151 -7.86 4.72 -5.66
CA VAL A 151 -6.59 4.17 -6.12
C VAL A 151 -5.67 5.35 -6.44
N LEU A 152 -4.60 5.47 -5.67
CA LEU A 152 -3.86 6.72 -5.52
C LEU A 152 -3.02 7.05 -6.74
N THR A 153 -2.42 6.04 -7.36
CA THR A 153 -1.69 6.17 -8.61
C THR A 153 -2.01 4.95 -9.46
N HIS A 154 -2.39 5.17 -10.71
CA HIS A 154 -2.47 4.10 -11.69
C HIS A 154 -2.10 4.61 -13.06
N TYR A 155 -1.75 3.69 -13.95
CA TYR A 155 -1.32 3.99 -15.31
C TYR A 155 -2.34 3.41 -16.31
N PRO A 156 -3.42 4.14 -16.64
CA PRO A 156 -4.48 3.60 -17.51
C PRO A 156 -3.94 3.11 -18.85
N THR A 157 -3.05 3.89 -19.48
CA THR A 157 -2.48 3.52 -20.77
C THR A 157 -1.64 2.24 -20.68
N ALA A 158 -0.84 2.05 -19.62
CA ALA A 158 -0.12 0.79 -19.46
C ALA A 158 -1.06 -0.37 -19.11
N LYS A 159 -2.10 -0.12 -18.31
CA LYS A 159 -3.11 -1.11 -17.96
C LYS A 159 -3.85 -1.66 -19.19
N ASP A 160 -4.10 -0.82 -20.20
CA ASP A 160 -4.74 -1.24 -21.45
C ASP A 160 -3.89 -2.28 -22.22
N TYR A 161 -2.57 -2.30 -22.02
CA TYR A 161 -1.66 -3.28 -22.62
C TYR A 161 -1.46 -4.48 -21.71
N LEU A 162 -1.09 -4.22 -20.46
CA LEU A 162 -0.61 -5.24 -19.53
C LEU A 162 -1.75 -6.04 -18.89
N GLY A 163 -2.98 -5.51 -18.86
CA GLY A 163 -4.19 -6.20 -18.38
C GLY A 163 -4.25 -6.49 -16.87
N SER A 164 -3.11 -6.59 -16.20
CA SER A 164 -2.97 -6.94 -14.80
C SER A 164 -3.53 -5.88 -13.84
N GLY A 165 -3.66 -6.25 -12.56
CA GLY A 165 -4.06 -5.32 -11.49
C GLY A 165 -3.17 -4.08 -11.42
N HIS A 166 -3.66 -3.00 -10.80
CA HIS A 166 -2.92 -1.72 -10.75
C HIS A 166 -1.50 -1.85 -10.18
N GLU A 167 -1.33 -2.70 -9.17
CA GLU A 167 -0.05 -3.01 -8.55
C GLU A 167 0.91 -3.71 -9.51
N GLU A 168 0.45 -4.74 -10.22
CA GLU A 168 1.29 -5.47 -11.18
C GLU A 168 1.70 -4.60 -12.38
N VAL A 169 0.81 -3.71 -12.82
CA VAL A 169 1.13 -2.71 -13.86
C VAL A 169 2.24 -1.78 -13.39
N GLU A 170 2.15 -1.27 -12.16
CA GLU A 170 3.17 -0.39 -11.58
C GLU A 170 4.51 -1.10 -11.42
N ARG A 171 4.51 -2.34 -10.94
CA ARG A 171 5.71 -3.18 -10.82
C ARG A 171 6.36 -3.43 -12.18
N THR A 172 5.58 -3.84 -13.17
CA THR A 172 6.10 -4.06 -14.53
C THR A 172 6.75 -2.79 -15.09
N LEU A 173 6.18 -1.60 -14.83
CA LEU A 173 6.78 -0.34 -15.25
C LEU A 173 8.10 -0.04 -14.52
N GLN A 174 8.20 -0.38 -13.24
CA GLN A 174 9.45 -0.24 -12.50
C GLN A 174 10.52 -1.22 -12.99
N ASP A 175 10.16 -2.48 -13.27
CA ASP A 175 11.10 -3.46 -13.83
C ASP A 175 11.60 -3.01 -15.21
N LEU A 176 10.71 -2.45 -16.05
CA LEU A 176 11.09 -1.83 -17.33
C LEU A 176 12.02 -0.63 -17.16
N GLU A 177 11.87 0.16 -16.10
CA GLU A 177 12.74 1.31 -15.81
C GLU A 177 14.13 0.86 -15.36
N GLU A 178 14.19 -0.12 -14.46
CA GLU A 178 15.44 -0.67 -13.93
C GLU A 178 16.25 -1.36 -15.03
N GLU A 179 15.59 -2.09 -15.93
CA GLU A 179 16.20 -2.67 -17.13
C GLU A 179 16.52 -1.64 -18.22
N GLY A 180 16.31 -0.35 -17.94
CA GLY A 180 16.63 0.76 -18.85
C GLY A 180 15.79 0.80 -20.12
N LEU A 181 14.67 0.07 -20.18
CA LEU A 181 13.77 0.08 -21.32
C LEU A 181 12.94 1.35 -21.40
N ILE A 182 12.56 1.87 -20.23
CA ILE A 182 11.92 3.17 -20.05
C ILE A 182 12.69 3.98 -19.00
N VAL A 183 12.40 5.28 -18.92
CA VAL A 183 12.95 6.19 -17.92
C VAL A 183 11.83 6.96 -17.23
N GLY A 184 11.83 6.99 -15.92
CA GLY A 184 10.94 7.79 -15.10
C GLY A 184 11.34 9.26 -15.12
N LYS A 185 10.33 10.12 -15.20
CA LYS A 185 10.47 11.56 -15.01
C LYS A 185 9.41 12.05 -14.05
N THR A 186 9.83 12.94 -13.15
CA THR A 186 8.97 13.70 -12.24
C THR A 186 7.74 14.24 -12.97
N PHE A 187 6.55 13.88 -12.50
CA PHE A 187 5.28 14.24 -13.10
C PHE A 187 4.25 14.62 -12.04
N GLY A 188 3.92 15.91 -11.98
CA GLY A 188 2.90 16.41 -11.03
C GLY A 188 3.30 16.24 -9.56
N ARG A 189 2.33 16.46 -8.67
CA ARG A 189 2.48 16.26 -7.22
C ARG A 189 1.55 15.14 -6.76
N THR A 190 1.98 14.39 -5.75
CA THR A 190 1.16 13.39 -5.05
C THR A 190 0.95 13.83 -3.61
N ILE A 191 -0.14 13.34 -3.01
CA ILE A 191 -0.40 13.50 -1.58
C ILE A 191 0.34 12.37 -0.87
N GLU A 192 1.21 12.70 0.07
CA GLU A 192 1.97 11.72 0.84
C GLU A 192 1.98 12.11 2.31
N CYS A 193 1.58 11.18 3.19
CA CYS A 193 1.56 11.41 4.62
C CYS A 193 2.99 11.47 5.16
N GLN A 194 3.40 12.64 5.63
CA GLN A 194 4.74 12.85 6.21
C GLN A 194 4.99 12.07 7.50
N GLN A 195 3.96 11.45 8.09
CA GLN A 195 4.12 10.60 9.28
C GLN A 195 4.41 9.14 8.93
N CYS A 196 3.84 8.61 7.84
CA CYS A 196 3.92 7.16 7.57
C CYS A 196 4.17 6.81 6.10
N GLY A 197 4.42 7.79 5.23
CA GLY A 197 4.63 7.62 3.79
C GLY A 197 3.38 7.18 3.00
N SER A 198 2.26 6.91 3.69
CA SER A 198 1.04 6.47 3.01
C SER A 198 0.47 7.60 2.19
N SER A 199 0.11 7.29 0.96
CA SER A 199 -0.64 8.20 0.10
C SER A 199 -2.16 8.02 0.25
N GLN A 200 -2.64 7.07 1.08
CA GLN A 200 -4.07 6.78 1.23
C GLN A 200 -4.81 7.89 1.97
N VAL A 201 -5.85 8.41 1.32
CA VAL A 201 -6.64 9.55 1.80
C VAL A 201 -8.05 9.10 2.18
N GLU A 202 -8.47 9.49 3.37
CA GLU A 202 -9.85 9.40 3.84
C GLU A 202 -10.45 10.80 3.94
N LEU A 203 -11.74 10.93 3.57
CA LEU A 203 -12.49 12.16 3.76
C LEU A 203 -13.12 12.15 5.15
N VAL A 204 -12.81 13.18 5.95
CA VAL A 204 -13.29 13.29 7.33
C VAL A 204 -14.18 14.52 7.49
N LEU A 205 -15.31 14.35 8.15
CA LEU A 205 -16.20 15.46 8.54
C LEU A 205 -15.90 15.88 9.97
N ARG A 206 -15.59 17.16 10.19
CA ARG A 206 -15.22 17.69 11.50
C ARG A 206 -16.22 18.75 11.98
N CYS A 207 -16.50 18.75 13.27
CA CYS A 207 -17.26 19.79 13.94
C CYS A 207 -16.53 21.15 13.77
N PRO A 208 -17.19 22.20 13.27
CA PRO A 208 -16.54 23.49 13.08
C PRO A 208 -16.12 24.15 14.39
N ASP A 209 -16.79 23.83 15.50
CA ASP A 209 -16.58 24.42 16.81
C ASP A 209 -15.44 23.79 17.61
N CYS A 210 -15.31 22.46 17.60
CA CYS A 210 -14.28 21.77 18.39
C CYS A 210 -13.29 20.93 17.57
N GLY A 211 -13.49 20.78 16.25
CA GLY A 211 -12.62 20.00 15.36
C GLY A 211 -12.79 18.48 15.45
N SER A 212 -13.62 17.98 16.36
CA SER A 212 -13.88 16.55 16.51
C SER A 212 -14.52 15.97 15.25
N ALA A 213 -14.06 14.78 14.84
CA ALA A 213 -14.67 13.98 13.78
C ALA A 213 -15.90 13.18 14.25
N SER A 214 -16.18 13.18 15.56
CA SER A 214 -17.29 12.44 16.17
C SER A 214 -18.60 13.20 15.97
N LEU A 215 -19.20 12.99 14.78
CA LEU A 215 -20.49 13.53 14.38
C LEU A 215 -21.48 12.38 14.17
N HIS A 216 -22.71 12.52 14.66
CA HIS A 216 -23.80 11.58 14.40
C HIS A 216 -25.05 12.31 13.90
N LYS A 217 -25.95 11.57 13.25
CA LYS A 217 -27.21 12.12 12.74
C LYS A 217 -28.22 12.16 13.87
N VAL A 218 -28.83 13.32 14.07
CA VAL A 218 -30.02 13.50 14.90
C VAL A 218 -31.19 13.81 13.98
N TYR A 219 -32.26 13.05 14.12
CA TYR A 219 -33.47 13.16 13.34
C TYR A 219 -34.51 13.96 14.13
N THR A 220 -35.04 15.01 13.52
CA THR A 220 -36.27 15.64 14.01
C THR A 220 -37.44 14.91 13.37
N VAL A 221 -38.25 14.23 14.18
CA VAL A 221 -39.35 13.38 13.70
C VAL A 221 -40.70 13.87 14.23
N PHE A 222 -41.75 13.58 13.48
CA PHE A 222 -43.13 13.79 13.89
C PHE A 222 -43.73 12.48 14.42
N CYS A 223 -44.31 12.51 15.62
CA CYS A 223 -45.02 11.37 16.19
C CYS A 223 -46.43 11.28 15.62
N PRO A 224 -46.80 10.21 14.87
CA PRO A 224 -48.14 10.07 14.31
C PRO A 224 -49.22 9.86 15.38
N LYS A 225 -48.85 9.34 16.57
CA LYS A 225 -49.81 9.04 17.65
C LYS A 225 -50.25 10.28 18.43
N CYS A 226 -49.32 11.19 18.72
CA CYS A 226 -49.60 12.38 19.56
C CYS A 226 -49.37 13.72 18.87
N SER A 227 -49.03 13.70 17.57
CA SER A 227 -48.75 14.87 16.75
C SER A 227 -47.64 15.79 17.26
N ASN A 228 -46.74 15.27 18.11
CA ASN A 228 -45.64 16.04 18.66
C ASN A 228 -44.34 15.81 17.89
N ARG A 229 -43.49 16.84 17.84
CA ARG A 229 -42.14 16.75 17.30
C ARG A 229 -41.14 16.38 18.40
N PHE A 230 -40.17 15.55 18.09
CA PHE A 230 -39.08 15.23 19.01
C PHE A 230 -37.81 14.83 18.24
N HIS A 231 -36.66 14.88 18.93
CA HIS A 231 -35.39 14.45 18.38
C HIS A 231 -35.10 13.00 18.75
N THR A 232 -34.53 12.26 17.81
CA THR A 232 -34.12 10.86 18.02
C THR A 232 -32.88 10.53 17.20
N VAL A 233 -32.18 9.49 17.60
CA VAL A 233 -31.07 8.89 16.85
C VAL A 233 -31.59 7.55 16.34
N VAL A 234 -31.42 7.32 15.03
CA VAL A 234 -31.76 6.07 14.36
C VAL A 234 -30.46 5.51 13.81
N ASP A 235 -30.01 4.39 14.37
CA ASP A 235 -28.95 3.55 13.82
C ASP A 235 -29.57 2.38 13.03
N ASP A 236 -28.73 1.56 12.42
CA ASP A 236 -29.18 0.44 11.56
C ASP A 236 -29.78 -0.74 12.36
N GLU A 237 -29.62 -0.77 13.69
CA GLU A 237 -30.09 -1.85 14.56
C GLU A 237 -31.43 -1.53 15.25
N ILE A 238 -31.83 -0.25 15.28
CA ILE A 238 -33.09 0.20 15.89
C ILE A 238 -34.28 -0.07 14.95
N SER A 239 -35.23 -0.89 15.43
CA SER A 239 -36.48 -1.19 14.72
C SER A 239 -37.66 -0.29 15.14
N GLU A 240 -37.60 0.30 16.32
CA GLU A 240 -38.62 1.20 16.86
C GLU A 240 -38.04 2.32 17.73
N VAL A 241 -38.68 3.49 17.68
CA VAL A 241 -38.31 4.66 18.48
C VAL A 241 -39.45 5.02 19.43
N LYS A 242 -39.11 5.26 20.69
CA LYS A 242 -40.09 5.67 21.71
C LYS A 242 -40.29 7.18 21.71
N CYS A 243 -41.53 7.64 21.52
CA CYS A 243 -41.84 9.06 21.59
C CYS A 243 -41.57 9.61 23.01
N GLN A 244 -40.76 10.66 23.12
CA GLN A 244 -40.42 11.22 24.43
C GLN A 244 -41.63 11.81 25.19
N LYS A 245 -42.70 12.20 24.48
CA LYS A 245 -43.90 12.82 25.04
C LYS A 245 -44.99 11.82 25.44
N CYS A 246 -45.47 10.99 24.50
CA CYS A 246 -46.54 10.02 24.78
C CYS A 246 -46.02 8.64 25.20
N LYS A 247 -44.70 8.40 25.14
CA LYS A 247 -44.06 7.12 25.48
C LYS A 247 -44.47 5.92 24.63
N GLU A 248 -45.22 6.14 23.55
CA GLU A 248 -45.55 5.10 22.58
C GLU A 248 -44.33 4.73 21.74
N ALA A 249 -44.20 3.44 21.43
CA ALA A 249 -43.23 2.93 20.47
C ALA A 249 -43.74 3.18 19.04
N ILE A 250 -42.85 3.64 18.18
CA ILE A 250 -43.14 3.95 16.78
C ILE A 250 -42.15 3.15 15.93
N PRO A 251 -42.61 2.24 15.06
CA PRO A 251 -41.73 1.54 14.14
C PRO A 251 -40.95 2.54 13.27
N VAL A 252 -39.66 2.30 13.02
CA VAL A 252 -38.82 3.23 12.24
C VAL A 252 -39.39 3.50 10.85
N GLY A 253 -40.01 2.50 10.20
CA GLY A 253 -40.68 2.65 8.91
C GLY A 253 -41.91 3.56 8.91
N GLU A 254 -42.47 3.89 10.08
CA GLU A 254 -43.60 4.81 10.24
C GLU A 254 -43.16 6.22 10.68
N LEU A 255 -41.86 6.44 10.92
CA LEU A 255 -41.35 7.74 11.32
C LEU A 255 -41.41 8.73 10.16
N GLN A 256 -42.15 9.81 10.36
CA GLN A 256 -42.09 10.95 9.46
C GLN A 256 -40.91 11.84 9.86
N ILE A 257 -39.82 11.73 9.11
CA ILE A 257 -38.62 12.57 9.26
C ILE A 257 -38.91 13.97 8.74
N LEU A 258 -38.72 14.97 9.59
CA LEU A 258 -38.90 16.39 9.26
C LEU A 258 -37.58 17.07 8.92
N ASP A 259 -36.51 16.73 9.64
CA ASP A 259 -35.18 17.28 9.45
C ASP A 259 -34.10 16.30 9.94
N VAL A 260 -32.88 16.46 9.45
CA VAL A 260 -31.72 15.67 9.86
C VAL A 260 -30.53 16.61 10.05
N GLU A 261 -30.02 16.66 11.27
CA GLU A 261 -28.92 17.55 11.63
C GLU A 261 -27.74 16.76 12.21
N PRO A 262 -26.49 17.03 11.78
CA PRO A 262 -25.30 16.49 12.43
C PRO A 262 -25.11 17.09 13.82
N LEU A 263 -24.99 16.25 14.84
CA LEU A 263 -24.67 16.62 16.21
C LEU A 263 -23.26 16.14 16.56
N CYS A 264 -22.44 17.02 17.13
CA CYS A 264 -21.13 16.65 17.64
C CYS A 264 -21.24 15.99 19.02
N ASN A 265 -20.66 14.80 19.17
CA ASN A 265 -20.63 14.07 20.45
C ASN A 265 -19.77 14.76 21.50
N GLU A 266 -18.69 15.44 21.08
CA GLU A 266 -17.73 16.03 22.01
C GLU A 266 -18.22 17.35 22.62
N CYS A 267 -18.85 18.21 21.82
CA CYS A 267 -19.28 19.54 22.28
C CYS A 267 -20.80 19.73 22.32
N GLY A 268 -21.58 18.76 21.87
CA GLY A 268 -23.04 18.81 21.85
C GLY A 268 -23.63 19.86 20.89
N LYS A 269 -22.82 20.44 20.00
CA LYS A 269 -23.29 21.43 19.03
C LYS A 269 -23.80 20.78 17.77
N VAL A 270 -24.96 21.25 17.33
CA VAL A 270 -25.55 20.93 16.03
C VAL A 270 -24.87 21.75 14.96
N THR A 271 -24.47 21.12 13.85
CA THR A 271 -23.84 21.79 12.72
C THR A 271 -24.40 21.29 11.40
N ASN A 272 -24.93 22.21 10.59
CA ASN A 272 -25.35 21.92 9.22
C ASN A 272 -24.23 22.11 8.19
N LYS A 273 -23.02 22.48 8.64
CA LYS A 273 -21.85 22.77 7.81
C LYS A 273 -20.59 22.19 8.45
N PRO A 274 -20.45 20.86 8.52
CA PRO A 274 -19.21 20.25 8.98
C PRO A 274 -18.05 20.69 8.08
N LYS A 275 -16.87 20.86 8.68
CA LYS A 275 -15.63 21.11 7.93
C LYS A 275 -15.20 19.80 7.27
N ILE A 276 -15.02 19.82 5.95
CA ILE A 276 -14.47 18.69 5.22
C ILE A 276 -12.94 18.78 5.30
N GLY A 277 -12.32 17.74 5.82
CA GLY A 277 -10.87 17.56 5.86
C GLY A 277 -10.46 16.27 5.17
N LEU A 278 -9.15 16.12 4.96
CA LEU A 278 -8.54 14.89 4.50
C LEU A 278 -7.64 14.35 5.61
N ALA A 279 -7.66 13.05 5.84
CA ALA A 279 -6.77 12.37 6.76
C ALA A 279 -6.09 11.16 6.10
N CYS A 280 -4.94 10.76 6.61
CA CYS A 280 -4.25 9.56 6.20
C CYS A 280 -5.06 8.33 6.63
N ALA A 281 -5.49 7.49 5.70
CA ALA A 281 -6.26 6.29 6.03
C ALA A 281 -5.43 5.24 6.79
N LYS A 282 -4.08 5.29 6.70
CA LYS A 282 -3.18 4.35 7.40
C LYS A 282 -2.95 4.73 8.86
N CYS A 283 -2.75 6.03 9.16
CA CYS A 283 -2.35 6.47 10.50
C CYS A 283 -3.29 7.49 11.15
N GLY A 284 -4.36 7.91 10.46
CA GLY A 284 -5.36 8.87 10.95
C GLY A 284 -4.89 10.32 11.04
N LYS A 285 -3.64 10.64 10.65
CA LYS A 285 -3.12 12.01 10.69
C LYS A 285 -3.86 12.90 9.69
N ASP A 286 -4.28 14.07 10.12
CA ASP A 286 -4.84 15.09 9.22
C ASP A 286 -3.78 15.55 8.21
N PHE A 287 -4.19 15.64 6.95
CA PHE A 287 -3.36 16.21 5.90
C PHE A 287 -3.37 17.74 5.98
N GLU A 288 -2.17 18.31 6.03
CA GLU A 288 -1.93 19.74 5.87
C GLU A 288 -1.61 20.07 4.42
N ILE A 289 -1.70 21.35 4.04
CA ILE A 289 -1.41 21.81 2.66
C ILE A 289 0.00 21.39 2.21
N THR A 290 0.97 21.35 3.13
CA THR A 290 2.34 20.93 2.85
C THR A 290 2.43 19.46 2.44
N ASP A 291 1.53 18.60 2.90
CA ASP A 291 1.52 17.18 2.54
C ASP A 291 1.13 16.96 1.07
N PHE A 292 0.38 17.91 0.47
CA PHE A 292 0.06 17.92 -0.96
C PHE A 292 1.24 18.35 -1.84
N LEU A 293 2.32 18.83 -1.24
CA LEU A 293 3.55 19.23 -1.93
C LEU A 293 4.67 18.20 -1.73
N GLY A 294 4.49 17.21 -0.85
CA GLY A 294 5.52 16.29 -0.42
C GLY A 294 5.91 15.28 -1.50
N GLY A 295 4.93 14.69 -2.17
CA GLY A 295 5.18 13.61 -3.13
C GLY A 295 5.22 14.07 -4.58
N THR A 296 5.80 13.24 -5.44
CA THR A 296 5.80 13.42 -6.90
C THR A 296 5.46 12.10 -7.58
N ALA A 297 4.52 12.12 -8.54
CA ALA A 297 4.30 10.94 -9.37
C ALA A 297 5.39 10.82 -10.44
N VAL A 298 5.49 9.65 -11.06
CA VAL A 298 6.46 9.37 -12.12
C VAL A 298 5.71 9.16 -13.42
N ALA A 299 6.12 9.83 -14.49
CA ALA A 299 5.71 9.50 -15.84
C ALA A 299 6.85 8.78 -16.54
N TYR A 300 6.53 7.68 -17.22
CA TYR A 300 7.53 6.88 -17.91
C TYR A 300 7.64 7.25 -19.39
N HIS A 301 8.86 7.43 -19.84
CA HIS A 301 9.22 7.74 -21.21
C HIS A 301 10.05 6.61 -21.78
N LEU A 302 9.95 6.35 -23.08
CA LEU A 302 10.85 5.38 -23.70
C LEU A 302 12.30 5.88 -23.63
N SER A 303 13.23 5.01 -23.27
CA SER A 303 14.67 5.30 -23.27
C SER A 303 15.16 5.64 -24.67
N GLU A 304 16.12 6.55 -24.77
CA GLU A 304 16.67 6.95 -26.08
C GLU A 304 17.34 5.78 -26.82
N ASP A 305 18.04 4.91 -26.09
CA ASP A 305 18.67 3.71 -26.65
C ASP A 305 17.63 2.76 -27.29
N ILE A 306 16.49 2.56 -26.62
CA ILE A 306 15.39 1.73 -27.13
C ILE A 306 14.64 2.38 -28.29
N LYS A 307 14.48 3.71 -28.28
CA LYS A 307 13.91 4.44 -29.43
C LYS A 307 14.69 4.18 -30.70
N THR A 308 16.03 4.15 -30.64
CA THR A 308 16.85 3.89 -31.83
C THR A 308 16.75 2.44 -32.34
N ARG A 309 16.43 1.49 -31.45
CA ARG A 309 16.37 0.05 -31.74
C ARG A 309 14.95 -0.51 -31.87
N THR A 310 13.93 0.36 -31.90
CA THR A 310 12.53 -0.06 -31.94
C THR A 310 12.22 -1.01 -33.10
N ASN A 311 12.85 -0.81 -34.26
CA ASN A 311 12.67 -1.70 -35.42
C ASN A 311 13.29 -3.10 -35.23
N GLU A 312 14.32 -3.26 -34.39
CA GLU A 312 14.90 -4.57 -34.08
C GLU A 312 14.00 -5.37 -33.15
N ILE A 313 13.33 -4.68 -32.23
CA ILE A 313 12.41 -5.27 -31.24
C ILE A 313 11.12 -5.76 -31.92
N ASP A 314 10.61 -5.04 -32.91
CA ASP A 314 9.39 -5.42 -33.65
C ASP A 314 9.57 -6.66 -34.54
N ASN A 315 10.82 -7.01 -34.90
CA ASN A 315 11.15 -8.13 -35.78
C ASN A 315 11.53 -9.43 -35.05
N LYS A 316 11.56 -9.42 -33.72
CA LYS A 316 11.72 -10.60 -32.85
C LYS A 316 10.36 -11.00 -32.31
#